data_AF-A0A7V3X470-F1
#
_entry.id   AF-A0A7V3X470-F1
#
_cell.length_a   1.000
_cell.length_b   1.000
_cell.length_c   1.000
_cell.angle_alpha   90.00
_cell.angle_beta   90.00
_cell.angle_gamma   90.00
#
_symmetry.space_group_name_H-M   'P 1'
#
loop_
_entity.id
_entity.type
_entity.pdbx_description
1 polymer ?
#
loop_
_entity_poly.entity_id
_entity_poly.type
_entity_poly.pdbx_seq_one_letter_code
_entity_poly.pdbx_strand_id
1 'polypeptide(L)'
;TGWEGAGRDGAGAVSRLPLKRVDGKWQADLAGGAMLDVSSIDGAQVVCSGTVTPWGTPLMAEENFFFNSAVWNHPNQYDDDENPGYKGGNDITYIKPKNMMQYLGRMANPYRYGYLFEVNNAATASDYSFVKHYATGRLSHETAAIMPDARTLYMSDDDSAKYNDKTYNTASGGVLFKFVADVKGDLSAGTLYAAKLTQDDTPDPQTAGFDVEWVELAHGNNAQIEGWIAEYDNVTTDDYVEGQTSYISNDDIMNWAEGKSGKDLNGDGTVGSYPDDRPAFLESRRAAAALGATNEWDKLEGATSVGNTVYVAASALSWTMDKSWGQPDWVTGERDETDGGTIALNKEDCGGVYVANTGSDYNMTRLDPYVVGKTIEDGSCDMERPANPDNILAMPDGSLLIGEDAGPKKHTLDMLWLAK
;
A
#
# COMPACT_ATOMS: atom_id res chain seq x y z
N THR A 1 -18.88 2.71 4.00
CA THR A 1 -18.00 1.77 3.27
C THR A 1 -17.30 2.58 2.20
N GLY A 2 -15.99 2.42 2.05
CA GLY A 2 -15.34 2.73 0.79
C GLY A 2 -15.86 1.75 -0.26
N TRP A 3 -15.98 2.20 -1.50
CA TRP A 3 -16.19 1.29 -2.61
C TRP A 3 -15.06 1.55 -3.59
N GLU A 4 -14.36 0.48 -3.97
CA GLU A 4 -13.56 0.51 -5.18
C GLU A 4 -14.54 0.84 -6.30
N GLY A 5 -14.50 2.09 -6.77
CA GLY A 5 -15.25 2.52 -7.92
C GLY A 5 -14.82 1.65 -9.09
N ALA A 6 -15.57 0.58 -9.36
CA ALA A 6 -15.28 -0.34 -10.44
C ALA A 6 -14.94 0.42 -11.72
N GLY A 7 -13.66 0.44 -12.09
CA GLY A 7 -13.22 1.07 -13.32
C GLY A 7 -11.78 1.55 -13.31
N ARG A 8 -11.17 1.45 -14.49
CA ARG A 8 -9.83 1.92 -14.86
C ARG A 8 -9.67 3.45 -14.75
N ASP A 9 -10.65 4.14 -14.20
CA ASP A 9 -10.79 5.59 -14.14
C ASP A 9 -10.11 6.20 -12.92
N GLY A 10 -9.73 5.37 -11.94
CA GLY A 10 -8.96 5.80 -10.77
C GLY A 10 -9.76 6.55 -9.72
N ALA A 11 -11.00 6.96 -9.98
CA ALA A 11 -11.85 7.64 -9.02
C ALA A 11 -12.50 6.65 -8.02
N GLY A 12 -12.36 6.94 -6.74
CA GLY A 12 -13.02 6.23 -5.64
C GLY A 12 -14.20 7.01 -5.07
N ALA A 13 -15.07 6.32 -4.33
CA ALA A 13 -16.23 6.94 -3.70
C ALA A 13 -16.49 6.39 -2.30
N VAL A 14 -17.04 7.24 -1.44
CA VAL A 14 -17.43 6.85 -0.07
C VAL A 14 -18.93 6.94 0.06
N SER A 15 -19.54 5.85 0.52
CA SER A 15 -20.98 5.82 0.82
C SER A 15 -21.21 5.66 2.32
N ARG A 16 -22.24 6.35 2.80
CA ARG A 16 -22.81 6.18 4.14
C ARG A 16 -24.18 5.55 4.02
N LEU A 17 -24.39 4.45 4.72
CA LEU A 17 -25.66 3.75 4.79
C LEU A 17 -26.06 3.51 6.25
N PRO A 18 -27.03 4.25 6.80
CA PRO A 18 -27.52 4.00 8.15
C PRO A 18 -28.17 2.63 8.24
N LEU A 19 -27.88 1.89 9.31
CA LEU A 19 -28.48 0.58 9.58
C LEU A 19 -29.41 0.69 10.78
N LYS A 20 -30.59 0.06 10.70
CA LYS A 20 -31.56 -0.05 11.79
C LYS A 20 -31.76 -1.50 12.15
N ARG A 21 -31.96 -1.78 13.44
CA ARG A 21 -32.30 -3.12 13.91
C ARG A 21 -33.82 -3.24 14.05
N VAL A 22 -34.43 -4.11 13.25
CA VAL A 22 -35.88 -4.37 13.25
C VAL A 22 -36.08 -5.88 13.41
N ASP A 23 -36.84 -6.28 14.42
CA ASP A 23 -37.09 -7.70 14.75
C ASP A 23 -35.81 -8.53 14.85
N GLY A 24 -34.78 -7.95 15.47
CA GLY A 24 -33.49 -8.59 15.67
C GLY A 24 -32.55 -8.60 14.45
N LYS A 25 -33.03 -8.20 13.27
CA LYS A 25 -32.27 -8.16 12.01
C LYS A 25 -31.81 -6.74 11.67
N TRP A 26 -30.61 -6.60 11.09
CA TRP A 26 -30.18 -5.35 10.50
C TRP A 26 -30.88 -5.11 9.17
N GLN A 27 -31.36 -3.88 8.97
CA GLN A 27 -31.98 -3.41 7.74
C GLN A 27 -31.34 -2.08 7.33
N ALA A 28 -31.06 -1.92 6.05
CA ALA A 28 -30.53 -0.69 5.49
C ALA A 28 -31.62 0.39 5.43
N ASP A 29 -31.33 1.58 5.94
CA ASP A 29 -32.13 2.77 5.72
C ASP A 29 -31.68 3.46 4.43
N LEU A 30 -32.21 2.97 3.30
CA LEU A 30 -31.85 3.48 1.96
C LEU A 30 -32.19 4.97 1.80
N ALA A 31 -33.22 5.47 2.51
CA ALA A 31 -33.61 6.89 2.46
C ALA A 31 -32.61 7.79 3.19
N GLY A 32 -31.91 7.26 4.20
CA GLY A 32 -30.81 7.94 4.89
C GLY A 32 -29.44 7.72 4.25
N GLY A 33 -29.37 6.90 3.20
CA GLY A 33 -28.14 6.63 2.47
C GLY A 33 -27.66 7.85 1.68
N ALA A 34 -26.35 8.08 1.64
CA ALA A 34 -25.75 9.17 0.88
C ALA A 34 -24.36 8.80 0.37
N MET A 35 -23.99 9.34 -0.80
CA MET A 35 -22.59 9.47 -1.19
C MET A 35 -22.00 10.68 -0.46
N LEU A 36 -20.80 10.52 0.08
CA LEU A 36 -20.11 11.61 0.76
C LEU A 36 -19.30 12.42 -0.25
N ASP A 37 -19.29 13.74 -0.10
CA ASP A 37 -18.57 14.66 -0.96
C ASP A 37 -17.09 14.73 -0.56
N VAL A 38 -16.25 14.03 -1.32
CA VAL A 38 -14.79 13.96 -1.13
C VAL A 38 -14.03 15.11 -1.80
N SER A 39 -14.71 16.13 -2.33
CA SER A 39 -14.04 17.27 -2.99
C SER A 39 -13.09 18.05 -2.07
N SER A 40 -13.36 18.05 -0.75
CA SER A 40 -12.49 18.69 0.25
C SER A 40 -11.07 18.10 0.36
N ILE A 41 -10.84 16.91 -0.21
CA ILE A 41 -9.54 16.23 -0.26
C ILE A 41 -9.09 15.96 -1.70
N ASP A 42 -9.56 16.77 -2.66
CA ASP A 42 -9.30 16.63 -4.10
C ASP A 42 -9.76 15.29 -4.72
N GLY A 43 -10.77 14.68 -4.10
CA GLY A 43 -11.29 13.37 -4.49
C GLY A 43 -10.63 12.22 -3.72
N ALA A 44 -11.16 11.01 -3.93
CA ALA A 44 -10.53 9.80 -3.44
C ALA A 44 -10.08 8.96 -4.64
N GLN A 45 -8.93 8.31 -4.54
CA GLN A 45 -8.38 7.45 -5.60
C GLN A 45 -8.44 5.99 -5.14
N VAL A 46 -9.04 5.11 -5.95
CA VAL A 46 -9.06 3.64 -5.75
C VAL A 46 -9.22 3.27 -4.26
N VAL A 47 -10.37 3.61 -3.69
CA VAL A 47 -10.60 3.32 -2.27
C VAL A 47 -10.82 1.82 -2.13
N CYS A 48 -9.82 1.09 -1.63
CA CYS A 48 -9.89 -0.36 -1.52
C CYS A 48 -10.65 -0.77 -0.25
N SER A 49 -9.93 -0.95 0.87
CA SER A 49 -10.50 -1.35 2.14
C SER A 49 -10.51 -0.21 3.17
N GLY A 50 -10.81 -0.56 4.42
CA GLY A 50 -10.83 0.38 5.53
C GLY A 50 -11.17 -0.29 6.85
N THR A 51 -10.88 0.42 7.93
CA THR A 51 -11.14 -0.03 9.31
C THR A 51 -11.88 1.03 10.10
N VAL A 52 -12.40 0.66 11.26
CA VAL A 52 -12.87 1.62 12.26
C VAL A 52 -11.77 1.76 13.29
N THR A 53 -11.25 2.97 13.46
CA THR A 53 -10.20 3.26 14.42
C THR A 53 -10.67 2.96 15.85
N PRO A 54 -9.74 2.71 16.80
CA PRO A 54 -10.08 2.59 18.22
C PRO A 54 -10.77 3.82 18.81
N TRP A 55 -10.68 4.98 18.16
CA TRP A 55 -11.38 6.22 18.55
C TRP A 55 -12.71 6.44 17.81
N GLY A 56 -13.17 5.48 17.00
CA GLY A 56 -14.55 5.39 16.52
C GLY A 56 -14.82 6.07 15.18
N THR A 57 -13.77 6.34 14.40
CA THR A 57 -13.87 6.96 13.07
C THR A 57 -13.55 5.94 11.97
N PRO A 58 -14.21 6.01 10.80
CA PRO A 58 -13.80 5.23 9.64
C PRO A 58 -12.47 5.76 9.08
N LEU A 59 -11.50 4.87 8.95
CA LEU A 59 -10.24 5.08 8.25
C LEU A 59 -10.27 4.28 6.95
N MET A 60 -10.15 4.97 5.84
CA MET A 60 -10.21 4.43 4.49
C MET A 60 -8.82 4.41 3.88
N ALA A 61 -8.58 3.47 2.98
CA ALA A 61 -7.30 3.29 2.33
C ALA A 61 -7.40 3.56 0.82
N GLU A 62 -6.52 4.42 0.32
CA GLU A 62 -6.33 4.58 -1.13
C GLU A 62 -5.24 3.63 -1.59
N GLU A 63 -5.63 2.69 -2.44
CA GLU A 63 -4.72 1.77 -3.09
C GLU A 63 -4.15 2.43 -4.35
N ASN A 64 -3.07 3.20 -4.16
CA ASN A 64 -2.35 3.77 -5.28
C ASN A 64 -1.45 2.71 -5.93
N PHE A 65 -1.98 1.98 -6.92
CA PHE A 65 -1.13 1.24 -7.89
C PHE A 65 -0.01 2.19 -8.30
N PHE A 66 1.25 1.82 -8.06
CA PHE A 66 2.29 2.82 -8.21
C PHE A 66 2.41 3.21 -9.67
N PHE A 67 2.33 4.50 -9.89
CA PHE A 67 2.63 5.09 -11.17
C PHE A 67 4.02 5.68 -11.04
N ASN A 68 4.86 5.50 -12.06
CA ASN A 68 6.10 6.26 -12.10
C ASN A 68 5.76 7.76 -12.17
N SER A 69 5.81 8.46 -11.04
CA SER A 69 5.47 9.89 -10.95
C SER A 69 6.20 10.72 -12.01
N ALA A 70 7.41 10.31 -12.42
CA ALA A 70 8.23 11.00 -13.42
C ALA A 70 7.53 11.19 -14.78
N VAL A 71 6.60 10.31 -15.14
CA VAL A 71 5.85 10.38 -16.41
C VAL A 71 4.39 10.83 -16.22
N TRP A 72 4.00 11.24 -15.01
CA TRP A 72 2.61 11.56 -14.69
C TRP A 72 2.04 12.70 -15.55
N ASN A 73 2.86 13.70 -15.89
CA ASN A 73 2.47 14.83 -16.75
C ASN A 73 2.81 14.62 -18.23
N HIS A 74 3.11 13.40 -18.67
CA HIS A 74 3.37 13.12 -20.09
C HIS A 74 2.20 13.62 -20.97
N PRO A 75 2.45 14.32 -22.10
CA PRO A 75 1.40 14.95 -22.92
C PRO A 75 0.55 13.92 -23.67
N ASN A 76 1.15 12.80 -24.08
CA ASN A 76 0.39 11.66 -24.60
C ASN A 76 -0.01 10.81 -23.40
N GLN A 77 -1.10 11.18 -22.72
CA GLN A 77 -1.68 10.39 -21.62
C GLN A 77 -2.44 9.16 -22.16
N TYR A 78 -1.91 8.49 -23.17
CA TYR A 78 -2.50 7.32 -23.82
C TYR A 78 -1.41 6.48 -24.48
N ASP A 79 -1.64 5.17 -24.56
CA ASP A 79 -0.98 4.32 -25.54
C ASP A 79 -1.77 4.33 -26.86
N ASP A 80 -1.12 4.01 -27.98
CA ASP A 80 -1.67 4.20 -29.33
C ASP A 80 -3.00 3.46 -29.60
N ASP A 81 -3.38 2.48 -28.77
CA ASP A 81 -4.57 1.65 -28.98
C ASP A 81 -5.77 2.03 -28.09
N GLU A 82 -5.57 2.91 -27.09
CA GLU A 82 -6.55 3.31 -26.06
C GLU A 82 -7.35 2.14 -25.47
N ASN A 83 -6.81 0.91 -25.50
CA ASN A 83 -7.55 -0.25 -25.06
C ASN A 83 -7.55 -0.26 -23.54
N PRO A 84 -8.73 -0.15 -22.90
CA PRO A 84 -8.77 -0.26 -21.47
C PRO A 84 -8.57 -1.77 -21.16
N GLY A 85 -7.45 -2.15 -20.55
CA GLY A 85 -7.14 -3.55 -20.20
C GLY A 85 -5.99 -3.71 -19.20
N TYR A 86 -5.98 -4.82 -18.45
CA TYR A 86 -4.79 -5.28 -17.70
C TYR A 86 -3.86 -6.11 -18.62
N LYS A 87 -3.83 -5.79 -19.92
CA LYS A 87 -3.18 -6.62 -20.94
C LYS A 87 -2.06 -5.86 -21.63
N GLY A 88 -0.98 -5.59 -20.92
CA GLY A 88 0.20 -5.00 -21.56
C GLY A 88 1.18 -4.22 -20.68
N GLY A 89 0.84 -3.94 -19.41
CA GLY A 89 1.75 -3.26 -18.47
C GLY A 89 1.89 -1.73 -18.67
N ASN A 90 1.30 -1.17 -19.73
CA ASN A 90 1.37 0.25 -20.10
C ASN A 90 0.06 1.03 -19.90
N ASP A 91 -1.11 0.38 -19.98
CA ASP A 91 -2.41 1.06 -20.04
C ASP A 91 -2.77 1.84 -18.76
N ILE A 92 -2.39 1.34 -17.58
CA ILE A 92 -2.86 1.90 -16.29
C ILE A 92 -2.17 3.22 -15.94
N THR A 93 -0.88 3.36 -16.26
CA THR A 93 -0.08 4.55 -15.92
C THR A 93 -0.51 5.79 -16.68
N TYR A 94 -1.12 5.62 -17.85
CA TYR A 94 -1.58 6.74 -18.68
C TYR A 94 -3.09 7.00 -18.57
N ILE A 95 -3.90 5.94 -18.46
CA ILE A 95 -5.36 6.07 -18.39
C ILE A 95 -5.79 6.80 -17.11
N LYS A 96 -5.13 6.56 -15.97
CA LYS A 96 -5.55 7.16 -14.69
C LYS A 96 -5.32 8.68 -14.62
N PRO A 97 -4.13 9.24 -14.92
CA PRO A 97 -3.96 10.69 -14.95
C PRO A 97 -4.95 11.39 -15.90
N LYS A 98 -5.23 10.79 -17.06
CA LYS A 98 -6.22 11.29 -18.03
C LYS A 98 -7.62 11.31 -17.45
N ASN A 99 -8.08 10.20 -16.88
CA ASN A 99 -9.43 10.09 -16.33
C ASN A 99 -9.61 10.98 -15.10
N MET A 100 -8.59 11.09 -14.25
CA MET A 100 -8.59 12.04 -13.13
C MET A 100 -8.60 13.49 -13.63
N MET A 101 -7.82 13.82 -14.67
CA MET A 101 -7.84 15.16 -15.27
C MET A 101 -9.23 15.49 -15.84
N GLN A 102 -9.84 14.57 -16.57
CA GLN A 102 -11.19 14.75 -17.12
C GLN A 102 -12.23 14.96 -16.02
N TYR A 103 -12.11 14.22 -14.92
CA TYR A 103 -13.01 14.35 -13.77
C TYR A 103 -12.82 15.68 -13.03
N LEU A 104 -11.57 16.08 -12.76
CA LEU A 104 -11.24 17.30 -12.00
C LEU A 104 -11.34 18.58 -12.84
N GLY A 105 -11.29 18.48 -14.17
CA GLY A 105 -11.18 19.62 -15.08
C GLY A 105 -9.82 20.34 -15.04
N ARG A 106 -8.82 19.74 -14.39
CA ARG A 106 -7.43 20.22 -14.26
C ARG A 106 -6.49 19.02 -14.13
N MET A 107 -5.20 19.22 -14.38
CA MET A 107 -4.20 18.17 -14.14
C MET A 107 -4.25 17.74 -12.67
N ALA A 108 -4.33 16.42 -12.43
CA ALA A 108 -4.28 15.86 -11.09
C ALA A 108 -2.84 15.87 -10.58
N ASN A 109 -2.61 16.32 -9.35
CA ASN A 109 -1.31 16.19 -8.69
C ASN A 109 -1.20 14.77 -8.08
N PRO A 110 -0.24 13.92 -8.50
CA PRO A 110 -0.14 12.54 -8.03
C PRO A 110 0.08 12.44 -6.52
N TYR A 111 0.73 13.45 -5.94
CA TYR A 111 1.07 13.48 -4.51
C TYR A 111 -0.11 13.84 -3.60
N ARG A 112 -1.30 14.11 -4.15
CA ARG A 112 -2.55 14.30 -3.38
C ARG A 112 -3.22 12.96 -3.02
N TYR A 113 -2.79 11.85 -3.60
CA TYR A 113 -3.43 10.53 -3.51
C TYR A 113 -2.47 9.43 -3.07
N GLY A 114 -3.02 8.30 -2.63
CA GLY A 114 -2.27 7.13 -2.12
C GLY A 114 -2.05 7.19 -0.62
N TYR A 115 -3.00 7.73 0.13
CA TYR A 115 -2.91 7.86 1.59
C TYR A 115 -4.10 7.23 2.29
N LEU A 116 -3.91 6.89 3.56
CA LEU A 116 -5.03 6.72 4.47
C LEU A 116 -5.77 8.05 4.63
N PHE A 117 -7.10 7.99 4.68
CA PHE A 117 -7.92 9.15 4.99
C PHE A 117 -9.08 8.80 5.92
N GLU A 118 -9.40 9.73 6.80
CA GLU A 118 -10.34 9.50 7.89
C GLU A 118 -11.60 10.34 7.72
N VAL A 119 -12.74 9.76 8.10
CA VAL A 119 -14.05 10.45 8.06
C VAL A 119 -14.45 10.84 9.48
N ASN A 120 -14.18 12.08 9.84
CA ASN A 120 -14.65 12.64 11.11
C ASN A 120 -16.15 12.86 11.06
N ASN A 121 -16.82 12.68 12.21
CA ASN A 121 -18.27 12.84 12.36
C ASN A 121 -19.10 12.07 11.31
N ALA A 122 -18.61 10.89 10.86
CA ALA A 122 -19.20 10.11 9.77
C ALA A 122 -20.69 9.76 9.98
N ALA A 123 -21.15 9.69 11.23
CA ALA A 123 -22.56 9.41 11.56
C ALA A 123 -23.49 10.61 11.34
N THR A 124 -22.96 11.84 11.26
CA THR A 124 -23.77 13.06 11.12
C THR A 124 -24.17 13.26 9.66
N ALA A 125 -25.39 13.75 9.41
CA ALA A 125 -25.89 13.87 8.04
C ALA A 125 -25.07 14.82 7.16
N SER A 126 -24.55 15.91 7.73
CA SER A 126 -24.00 17.06 7.00
C SER A 126 -22.76 17.73 7.61
N ASP A 127 -22.25 17.24 8.76
CA ASP A 127 -21.11 17.85 9.48
C ASP A 127 -19.90 16.89 9.53
N TYR A 128 -19.82 16.01 8.52
CA TYR A 128 -18.66 15.15 8.34
C TYR A 128 -17.53 15.94 7.67
N SER A 129 -16.29 15.56 7.98
CA SER A 129 -15.12 16.10 7.31
C SER A 129 -14.11 15.00 7.03
N PHE A 130 -13.32 15.19 5.98
CA PHE A 130 -12.24 14.28 5.62
C PHE A 130 -10.90 14.83 6.08
N VAL A 131 -10.01 13.93 6.48
CA VAL A 131 -8.60 14.25 6.80
C VAL A 131 -7.72 13.26 6.07
N LYS A 132 -6.81 13.75 5.22
CA LYS A 132 -5.73 12.96 4.65
C LYS A 132 -4.62 12.81 5.67
N HIS A 133 -4.16 11.59 5.90
CA HIS A 133 -3.05 11.30 6.82
C HIS A 133 -1.73 11.20 6.07
N TYR A 134 -1.28 12.32 5.51
CA TYR A 134 -0.05 12.39 4.73
C TYR A 134 1.19 11.88 5.48
N ALA A 135 1.23 12.03 6.81
CA ALA A 135 2.31 11.53 7.66
C ALA A 135 2.45 10.00 7.66
N THR A 136 1.43 9.26 7.23
CA THR A 136 1.50 7.79 7.12
C THR A 136 2.19 7.31 5.84
N GLY A 137 2.62 8.23 4.97
CA GLY A 137 3.30 7.91 3.72
C GLY A 137 2.36 7.55 2.56
N ARG A 138 2.90 7.66 1.34
CA ARG A 138 2.17 7.43 0.09
C ARG A 138 2.38 6.01 -0.44
N LEU A 139 1.38 5.14 -0.27
CA LEU A 139 1.46 3.70 -0.51
C LEU A 139 0.28 3.18 -1.36
N SER A 140 0.32 1.90 -1.72
CA SER A 140 -0.84 1.13 -2.17
C SER A 140 -1.55 0.66 -0.89
N HIS A 141 -2.14 1.59 -0.13
CA HIS A 141 -2.71 1.22 1.15
C HIS A 141 -3.91 0.30 0.91
N GLU A 142 -3.81 -0.92 1.41
CA GLU A 142 -4.96 -1.83 1.48
C GLU A 142 -5.75 -1.55 2.76
N THR A 143 -5.08 -1.65 3.92
CA THR A 143 -5.64 -1.33 5.22
C THR A 143 -4.53 -1.10 6.26
N ALA A 144 -4.89 -0.85 7.52
CA ALA A 144 -3.94 -0.70 8.62
C ALA A 144 -4.37 -1.50 9.86
N ALA A 145 -3.40 -2.22 10.45
CA ALA A 145 -3.55 -2.78 11.78
C ALA A 145 -3.18 -1.71 12.82
N ILE A 146 -4.16 -1.27 13.63
CA ILE A 146 -3.97 -0.25 14.66
C ILE A 146 -3.80 -0.93 16.02
N MET A 147 -2.66 -0.69 16.67
CA MET A 147 -2.34 -1.29 17.96
C MET A 147 -3.10 -0.63 19.13
N PRO A 148 -3.25 -1.31 20.29
CA PRO A 148 -4.01 -0.80 21.43
C PRO A 148 -3.48 0.49 22.08
N ASP A 149 -2.23 0.89 21.82
CA ASP A 149 -1.73 2.22 22.21
C ASP A 149 -2.44 3.36 21.45
N ALA A 150 -3.15 3.04 20.37
CA ALA A 150 -3.74 3.96 19.40
C ALA A 150 -2.72 4.96 18.85
N ARG A 151 -1.48 4.49 18.65
CA ARG A 151 -0.38 5.25 18.05
C ARG A 151 0.32 4.46 16.97
N THR A 152 0.54 3.16 17.21
CA THR A 152 1.31 2.30 16.32
C THR A 152 0.38 1.67 15.28
N LEU A 153 0.70 1.90 14.01
CA LEU A 153 0.04 1.34 12.85
C LEU A 153 1.01 0.43 12.10
N TYR A 154 0.55 -0.74 11.67
CA TYR A 154 1.21 -1.52 10.62
C TYR A 154 0.40 -1.40 9.34
N MET A 155 1.06 -1.02 8.27
CA MET A 155 0.44 -0.70 6.99
C MET A 155 1.05 -1.57 5.91
N SER A 156 0.17 -2.21 5.17
CA SER A 156 0.49 -3.02 4.02
C SER A 156 0.53 -2.18 2.75
N ASP A 157 1.12 -2.75 1.70
CA ASP A 157 1.38 -2.08 0.43
C ASP A 157 1.13 -3.10 -0.68
N ASP A 158 -0.08 -3.07 -1.25
CA ASP A 158 -0.47 -3.97 -2.34
C ASP A 158 0.22 -3.53 -3.65
N ASP A 159 1.46 -3.97 -3.80
CA ASP A 159 2.21 -3.85 -5.04
C ASP A 159 2.74 -5.21 -5.46
N SER A 160 2.94 -5.37 -6.77
CA SER A 160 3.40 -6.63 -7.34
C SER A 160 4.27 -6.38 -8.56
N ALA A 161 5.38 -7.11 -8.63
CA ALA A 161 6.27 -7.04 -9.77
C ALA A 161 5.68 -7.57 -11.08
N LYS A 162 4.52 -8.25 -11.01
CA LYS A 162 3.71 -8.59 -12.18
C LYS A 162 3.34 -7.36 -13.01
N TYR A 163 3.27 -6.18 -12.38
CA TYR A 163 2.93 -4.92 -13.01
C TYR A 163 4.14 -4.02 -13.24
N ASN A 164 5.36 -4.53 -13.05
CA ASN A 164 6.58 -3.74 -13.23
C ASN A 164 6.88 -3.53 -14.71
N ASP A 165 7.11 -2.27 -15.06
CA ASP A 165 7.71 -1.84 -16.31
C ASP A 165 8.78 -0.83 -15.96
N LYS A 166 9.99 -1.02 -16.49
CA LYS A 166 11.16 -0.15 -16.24
C LYS A 166 10.91 1.35 -16.53
N THR A 167 9.90 1.65 -17.33
CA THR A 167 9.51 3.00 -17.74
C THR A 167 8.34 3.51 -16.89
N TYR A 168 7.39 2.65 -16.54
CA TYR A 168 6.04 3.08 -16.11
C TYR A 168 5.66 2.75 -14.67
N ASN A 169 6.38 1.85 -14.00
CA ASN A 169 6.11 1.47 -12.61
C ASN A 169 7.43 1.36 -11.82
N THR A 170 7.35 1.24 -10.49
CA THR A 170 8.51 0.86 -9.69
C THR A 170 9.12 -0.42 -10.21
N ALA A 171 10.41 -0.52 -9.97
CA ALA A 171 11.17 -1.72 -10.15
C ALA A 171 10.84 -2.81 -9.12
N SER A 172 10.13 -2.54 -8.03
CA SER A 172 10.09 -3.43 -6.85
C SER A 172 8.72 -4.04 -6.56
N GLY A 173 8.63 -4.85 -5.51
CA GLY A 173 7.37 -5.24 -4.89
C GLY A 173 6.97 -4.27 -3.77
N GLY A 174 5.99 -4.68 -2.96
CA GLY A 174 5.46 -3.95 -1.82
C GLY A 174 6.42 -3.92 -0.63
N VAL A 175 6.23 -2.93 0.24
CA VAL A 175 6.99 -2.71 1.47
C VAL A 175 6.05 -2.78 2.68
N LEU A 176 6.48 -3.42 3.76
CA LEU A 176 5.74 -3.39 5.02
C LEU A 176 6.13 -2.14 5.82
N PHE A 177 5.17 -1.27 6.12
CA PHE A 177 5.40 -0.03 6.85
C PHE A 177 4.89 -0.09 8.29
N LYS A 178 5.50 0.76 9.14
CA LYS A 178 5.02 1.07 10.48
C LYS A 178 4.96 2.57 10.65
N PHE A 179 3.88 3.08 11.21
CA PHE A 179 3.77 4.49 11.62
C PHE A 179 3.53 4.58 13.11
N VAL A 180 4.19 5.52 13.78
CA VAL A 180 4.00 5.77 15.21
C VAL A 180 3.61 7.23 15.42
N ALA A 181 2.34 7.45 15.81
CA ALA A 181 1.82 8.78 16.05
C ALA A 181 2.41 9.45 17.30
N ASP A 182 2.63 10.77 17.20
CA ASP A 182 3.09 11.64 18.30
C ASP A 182 2.06 11.77 19.42
N VAL A 183 0.77 11.68 19.06
CA VAL A 183 -0.36 11.81 19.99
C VAL A 183 -1.27 10.59 19.84
N LYS A 184 -1.76 10.08 20.97
CA LYS A 184 -2.68 8.94 21.00
C LYS A 184 -3.98 9.31 20.27
N GLY A 185 -4.35 8.53 19.26
CA GLY A 185 -5.58 8.68 18.49
C GLY A 185 -5.56 9.82 17.48
N ASP A 186 -4.37 10.32 17.11
CA ASP A 186 -4.20 11.41 16.16
C ASP A 186 -3.07 11.08 15.20
N LEU A 187 -3.42 10.78 13.96
CA LEU A 187 -2.48 10.38 12.90
C LEU A 187 -1.88 11.57 12.16
N SER A 188 -2.11 12.81 12.63
CA SER A 188 -1.65 14.01 11.92
C SER A 188 -0.15 14.28 12.02
N ALA A 189 0.56 13.64 12.95
CA ALA A 189 2.00 13.75 13.11
C ALA A 189 2.60 12.48 13.73
N GLY A 190 3.81 12.12 13.31
CA GLY A 190 4.51 10.95 13.82
C GLY A 190 5.70 10.56 12.96
N THR A 191 6.22 9.35 13.21
CA THR A 191 7.37 8.80 12.49
C THR A 191 6.96 7.62 11.61
N LEU A 192 7.39 7.66 10.35
CA LEU A 192 7.23 6.59 9.36
C LEU A 192 8.47 5.70 9.34
N TYR A 193 8.26 4.39 9.35
CA TYR A 193 9.27 3.35 9.29
C TYR A 193 8.93 2.33 8.20
N ALA A 194 9.96 1.70 7.64
CA ALA A 194 9.84 0.55 6.74
C ALA A 194 10.56 -0.68 7.32
N ALA A 195 10.01 -1.86 7.09
CA ALA A 195 10.58 -3.10 7.57
C ALA A 195 11.82 -3.50 6.75
N LYS A 196 12.89 -3.88 7.44
CA LYS A 196 14.01 -4.63 6.88
C LYS A 196 13.94 -6.04 7.45
N LEU A 197 13.83 -7.02 6.56
CA LEU A 197 13.66 -8.41 6.93
C LEU A 197 14.97 -9.18 6.91
N THR A 198 15.03 -10.25 7.68
CA THR A 198 16.02 -11.31 7.54
C THR A 198 15.29 -12.64 7.57
N GLN A 199 15.29 -13.35 6.44
CA GLN A 199 14.65 -14.67 6.32
C GLN A 199 15.43 -15.73 7.10
N ASP A 200 14.70 -16.69 7.67
CA ASP A 200 15.30 -17.90 8.22
C ASP A 200 16.09 -18.70 7.15
N ASP A 201 16.95 -19.62 7.60
CA ASP A 201 17.72 -20.54 6.73
C ASP A 201 16.84 -21.68 6.17
N THR A 202 15.72 -21.31 5.55
CA THR A 202 14.81 -22.20 4.81
C THR A 202 14.06 -21.38 3.76
N PRO A 203 13.92 -21.88 2.51
CA PRO A 203 13.06 -21.26 1.51
C PRO A 203 11.62 -21.81 1.55
N ASP A 204 11.29 -22.74 2.45
CA ASP A 204 9.93 -23.32 2.49
C ASP A 204 8.93 -22.30 3.03
N PRO A 205 7.98 -21.78 2.22
CA PRO A 205 7.03 -20.76 2.67
C PRO A 205 6.15 -21.22 3.84
N GLN A 206 5.99 -22.53 4.05
CA GLN A 206 5.22 -23.07 5.18
C GLN A 206 5.93 -22.89 6.54
N THR A 207 7.23 -22.61 6.54
CA THR A 207 8.05 -22.57 7.76
C THR A 207 9.01 -21.39 7.84
N ALA A 208 9.32 -20.75 6.71
CA ALA A 208 10.17 -19.57 6.64
C ALA A 208 9.45 -18.37 7.25
N GLY A 209 9.99 -17.83 8.34
CA GLY A 209 9.62 -16.50 8.78
C GLY A 209 10.78 -15.51 8.65
N PHE A 210 10.54 -14.31 9.17
CA PHE A 210 11.42 -13.16 9.00
C PHE A 210 11.64 -12.43 10.32
N ASP A 211 12.91 -12.26 10.71
CA ASP A 211 13.26 -11.26 11.72
C ASP A 211 13.02 -9.87 11.14
N VAL A 212 12.50 -8.95 11.96
CA VAL A 212 12.08 -7.62 11.52
C VAL A 212 12.88 -6.54 12.25
N GLU A 213 13.64 -5.77 11.48
CA GLU A 213 14.22 -4.49 11.89
C GLU A 213 13.43 -3.33 11.28
N TRP A 214 13.36 -2.19 11.96
CA TRP A 214 12.64 -1.03 11.46
C TRP A 214 13.61 0.07 11.06
N VAL A 215 13.61 0.39 9.77
CA VAL A 215 14.34 1.53 9.20
C VAL A 215 13.47 2.76 9.35
N GLU A 216 13.92 3.74 10.12
CA GLU A 216 13.26 5.04 10.21
C GLU A 216 13.41 5.80 8.89
N LEU A 217 12.30 6.19 8.28
CA LEU A 217 12.31 7.03 7.07
C LEU A 217 12.34 8.51 7.46
N ALA A 218 11.32 9.00 8.16
CA ALA A 218 11.27 10.39 8.62
C ALA A 218 10.19 10.60 9.69
N HIS A 219 10.35 11.68 10.47
CA HIS A 219 9.28 12.26 11.30
C HIS A 219 8.66 13.45 10.56
N GLY A 220 7.33 13.58 10.62
CA GLY A 220 6.62 14.62 9.89
C GLY A 220 5.19 14.82 10.38
N ASN A 221 4.54 15.85 9.83
CA ASN A 221 3.13 16.14 10.09
C ASN A 221 2.40 16.51 8.80
N ASN A 222 1.08 16.30 8.79
CA ASN A 222 0.24 16.48 7.62
C ASN A 222 0.35 17.89 7.02
N ALA A 223 0.40 18.95 7.85
CA ALA A 223 0.43 20.32 7.35
C ALA A 223 1.73 20.65 6.60
N GLN A 224 2.87 20.17 7.11
CA GLN A 224 4.15 20.32 6.43
C GLN A 224 4.19 19.55 5.13
N ILE A 225 3.74 18.28 5.15
CA ILE A 225 3.75 17.42 3.97
C ILE A 225 2.78 17.95 2.91
N GLU A 226 1.61 18.42 3.31
CA GLU A 226 0.67 19.11 2.42
C GLU A 226 1.28 20.36 1.78
N GLY A 227 2.10 21.10 2.52
CA GLY A 227 2.88 22.21 2.00
C GLY A 227 3.81 21.81 0.86
N TRP A 228 4.53 20.69 1.01
CA TRP A 228 5.36 20.13 -0.06
C TRP A 228 4.53 19.65 -1.25
N ILE A 229 3.41 18.97 -1.00
CA ILE A 229 2.50 18.52 -2.06
C ILE A 229 2.02 19.70 -2.89
N ALA A 230 1.68 20.82 -2.25
CA ALA A 230 1.16 22.01 -2.93
C ALA A 230 2.16 22.64 -3.93
N GLU A 231 3.46 22.39 -3.78
CA GLU A 231 4.48 22.84 -4.74
C GLU A 231 4.31 22.19 -6.12
N TYR A 232 3.61 21.04 -6.20
CA TYR A 232 3.36 20.29 -7.44
C TYR A 232 1.95 20.53 -8.04
N ASP A 233 1.10 21.34 -7.41
CA ASP A 233 -0.31 21.51 -7.85
C ASP A 233 -0.47 22.21 -9.21
N ASN A 234 0.55 22.95 -9.64
CA ASN A 234 0.54 23.69 -10.91
C ASN A 234 1.29 22.96 -12.03
N VAL A 235 1.78 21.74 -11.80
CA VAL A 235 2.41 20.94 -12.86
C VAL A 235 1.35 20.54 -13.88
N THR A 236 1.66 20.77 -15.15
CA THR A 236 0.79 20.47 -16.29
C THR A 236 1.55 19.66 -17.34
N THR A 237 0.83 19.26 -18.40
CA THR A 237 1.45 18.62 -19.57
C THR A 237 2.42 19.53 -20.32
N ASP A 238 2.30 20.85 -20.16
CA ASP A 238 3.21 21.82 -20.82
C ASP A 238 4.60 21.85 -20.14
N ASP A 239 4.70 21.36 -18.91
CA ASP A 239 5.95 21.26 -18.14
C ASP A 239 6.74 19.98 -18.46
N TYR A 240 6.17 19.07 -19.24
CA TYR A 240 6.81 17.81 -19.59
C TYR A 240 8.00 18.02 -20.52
N VAL A 241 9.13 17.44 -20.15
CA VAL A 241 10.34 17.38 -20.97
C VAL A 241 10.85 15.96 -20.99
N GLU A 242 11.00 15.40 -22.19
CA GLU A 242 11.48 14.02 -22.41
C GLU A 242 12.80 13.77 -21.66
N GLY A 243 12.83 12.70 -20.85
CA GLY A 243 14.00 12.33 -20.03
C GLY A 243 14.23 13.19 -18.78
N GLN A 244 13.31 14.09 -18.44
CA GLN A 244 13.30 14.83 -17.18
C GLN A 244 12.03 14.53 -16.39
N THR A 245 11.95 15.02 -15.16
CA THR A 245 10.77 14.89 -14.31
C THR A 245 10.43 16.24 -13.69
N SER A 246 9.13 16.55 -13.63
CA SER A 246 8.59 17.68 -12.85
C SER A 246 8.35 17.33 -11.38
N TYR A 247 8.61 16.07 -11.01
CA TYR A 247 8.37 15.46 -9.70
C TYR A 247 9.70 15.02 -9.07
N ILE A 248 9.64 14.42 -7.88
CA ILE A 248 10.85 13.93 -7.19
C ILE A 248 11.54 12.87 -8.05
N SER A 249 12.81 13.08 -8.35
CA SER A 249 13.63 12.16 -9.16
C SER A 249 14.25 11.04 -8.32
N ASN A 250 14.72 9.99 -8.99
CA ASN A 250 15.51 8.94 -8.31
C ASN A 250 16.80 9.53 -7.70
N ASP A 251 17.43 10.51 -8.35
CA ASP A 251 18.61 11.20 -7.83
C ASP A 251 18.26 11.99 -6.56
N ASP A 252 17.09 12.63 -6.49
CA ASP A 252 16.63 13.32 -5.28
C ASP A 252 16.45 12.34 -4.11
N ILE A 253 15.84 11.19 -4.38
CA ILE A 253 15.62 10.12 -3.39
C ILE A 253 16.96 9.55 -2.91
N MET A 254 17.91 9.31 -3.84
CA MET A 254 19.25 8.84 -3.49
C MET A 254 19.99 9.87 -2.65
N ASN A 255 20.03 11.14 -3.08
CA ASN A 255 20.65 12.24 -2.33
C ASN A 255 20.06 12.39 -0.92
N TRP A 256 18.75 12.20 -0.77
CA TRP A 256 18.09 12.19 0.54
C TRP A 256 18.55 11.01 1.40
N ALA A 257 18.58 9.80 0.84
CA ALA A 257 19.00 8.59 1.55
C ALA A 257 20.49 8.63 1.96
N GLU A 258 21.36 9.17 1.10
CA GLU A 258 22.78 9.37 1.37
C GLU A 258 22.99 10.42 2.48
N GLY A 259 22.33 11.57 2.37
CA GLY A 259 22.38 12.61 3.40
C GLY A 259 21.90 12.11 4.76
N LYS A 260 20.85 11.28 4.78
CA LYS A 260 20.31 10.67 6.00
C LYS A 260 21.22 9.60 6.59
N SER A 261 21.81 8.75 5.75
CA SER A 261 22.66 7.64 6.19
C SER A 261 24.12 8.04 6.44
N GLY A 262 24.56 9.17 5.89
CA GLY A 262 25.95 9.62 5.88
C GLY A 262 26.87 8.74 5.04
N LYS A 263 26.32 7.97 4.11
CA LYS A 263 27.03 7.01 3.26
C LYS A 263 26.82 7.35 1.79
N ASP A 264 27.84 7.09 0.98
CA ASP A 264 27.76 7.05 -0.47
C ASP A 264 27.11 5.69 -0.84
N LEU A 265 25.85 5.75 -1.25
CA LEU A 265 25.02 4.57 -1.50
C LEU A 265 25.06 4.17 -2.98
N ASN A 266 25.28 5.13 -3.88
CA ASN A 266 25.35 4.88 -5.32
C ASN A 266 26.79 4.62 -5.83
N GLY A 267 27.81 4.85 -5.00
CA GLY A 267 29.22 4.63 -5.31
C GLY A 267 29.87 5.70 -6.19
N ASP A 268 29.28 6.89 -6.29
CA ASP A 268 29.79 7.98 -7.14
C ASP A 268 30.99 8.75 -6.54
N GLY A 269 31.33 8.44 -5.29
CA GLY A 269 32.44 9.03 -4.54
C GLY A 269 32.05 10.26 -3.72
N THR A 270 30.77 10.62 -3.69
CA THR A 270 30.23 11.72 -2.88
C THR A 270 29.06 11.25 -2.02
N VAL A 271 28.78 11.98 -0.94
CA VAL A 271 27.57 11.78 -0.15
C VAL A 271 26.62 12.91 -0.55
N GLY A 272 25.54 12.55 -1.22
CA GLY A 272 24.47 13.43 -1.64
C GLY A 272 23.78 14.12 -0.47
N SER A 273 23.00 15.15 -0.80
CA SER A 273 22.19 15.87 0.17
C SER A 273 20.89 16.36 -0.45
N TYR A 274 19.80 16.28 0.30
CA TYR A 274 18.50 16.79 -0.09
C TYR A 274 17.93 17.69 1.03
N PRO A 275 17.20 18.79 0.71
CA PRO A 275 16.91 19.84 1.67
C PRO A 275 15.90 19.48 2.76
N ASP A 276 15.02 18.50 2.53
CA ASP A 276 13.95 18.13 3.47
C ASP A 276 13.54 16.64 3.35
N ASP A 277 12.58 16.20 4.15
CA ASP A 277 12.17 14.78 4.22
C ASP A 277 11.01 14.42 3.28
N ARG A 278 10.64 15.27 2.31
CA ARG A 278 9.53 14.94 1.39
C ARG A 278 9.70 13.62 0.64
N PRO A 279 10.90 13.12 0.29
CA PRO A 279 11.02 11.82 -0.37
C PRO A 279 10.45 10.67 0.48
N ALA A 280 10.59 10.75 1.81
CA ALA A 280 10.07 9.73 2.73
C ALA A 280 8.55 9.61 2.69
N PHE A 281 7.83 10.71 2.43
CA PHE A 281 6.36 10.75 2.49
C PHE A 281 5.71 10.72 1.11
N LEU A 282 6.35 11.28 0.08
CA LEU A 282 5.79 11.40 -1.27
C LEU A 282 6.23 10.27 -2.20
N GLU A 283 7.37 9.63 -1.93
CA GLU A 283 7.94 8.51 -2.69
C GLU A 283 8.34 7.36 -1.73
N SER A 284 7.49 7.09 -0.72
CA SER A 284 7.79 6.27 0.46
C SER A 284 8.42 4.92 0.17
N ARG A 285 7.99 4.21 -0.88
CA ARG A 285 8.58 2.90 -1.28
C ARG A 285 10.01 3.04 -1.77
N ARG A 286 10.25 3.97 -2.69
CA ARG A 286 11.58 4.24 -3.23
C ARG A 286 12.52 4.77 -2.14
N ALA A 287 12.01 5.62 -1.25
CA ALA A 287 12.74 6.07 -0.07
C ALA A 287 13.10 4.91 0.86
N ALA A 288 12.18 3.96 1.09
CA ALA A 288 12.44 2.76 1.88
C ALA A 288 13.52 1.88 1.23
N ALA A 289 13.39 1.60 -0.08
CA ALA A 289 14.36 0.82 -0.84
C ALA A 289 15.75 1.47 -0.85
N ALA A 290 15.82 2.80 -1.03
CA ALA A 290 17.08 3.54 -1.00
C ALA A 290 17.81 3.44 0.35
N LEU A 291 17.09 3.27 1.46
CA LEU A 291 17.68 3.03 2.78
C LEU A 291 17.89 1.53 3.09
N GLY A 292 17.61 0.64 2.14
CA GLY A 292 17.81 -0.80 2.27
C GLY A 292 16.75 -1.51 3.11
N ALA A 293 15.52 -0.98 3.17
CA ALA A 293 14.36 -1.72 3.65
C ALA A 293 13.93 -2.77 2.61
N THR A 294 13.20 -3.79 3.05
CA THR A 294 12.72 -4.87 2.18
C THR A 294 11.51 -4.41 1.37
N ASN A 295 11.60 -4.54 0.05
CA ASN A 295 10.64 -4.08 -0.96
C ASN A 295 10.25 -5.20 -1.94
N GLU A 296 10.08 -6.41 -1.41
CA GLU A 296 9.93 -7.62 -2.21
C GLU A 296 8.58 -8.32 -2.00
N TRP A 297 7.71 -7.79 -1.13
CA TRP A 297 6.41 -8.41 -0.91
C TRP A 297 5.58 -8.40 -2.20
N ASP A 298 4.88 -9.50 -2.46
CA ASP A 298 4.04 -9.65 -3.64
C ASP A 298 2.57 -9.62 -3.21
N LYS A 299 1.94 -8.46 -3.43
CA LYS A 299 0.58 -8.15 -2.98
C LYS A 299 0.39 -8.28 -1.47
N LEU A 300 1.09 -7.46 -0.70
CA LEU A 300 0.86 -7.38 0.74
C LEU A 300 -0.44 -6.61 0.97
N GLU A 301 -1.51 -7.34 1.26
CA GLU A 301 -2.89 -6.84 1.27
C GLU A 301 -3.41 -6.66 2.70
N GLY A 302 -4.23 -7.57 3.22
CA GLY A 302 -4.89 -7.36 4.49
C GLY A 302 -3.93 -7.24 5.69
N ALA A 303 -4.18 -6.29 6.57
CA ALA A 303 -3.50 -6.13 7.86
C ALA A 303 -4.51 -5.96 9.00
N THR A 304 -4.34 -6.69 10.10
CA THR A 304 -5.23 -6.61 11.26
C THR A 304 -4.50 -6.93 12.56
N SER A 305 -5.09 -6.60 13.71
CA SER A 305 -4.51 -6.93 15.01
C SER A 305 -5.57 -7.23 16.07
N VAL A 306 -5.17 -8.00 17.09
CA VAL A 306 -5.92 -8.21 18.32
C VAL A 306 -4.95 -8.30 19.49
N GLY A 307 -5.13 -7.43 20.49
CA GLY A 307 -4.20 -7.32 21.61
C GLY A 307 -2.78 -6.98 21.12
N ASN A 308 -1.84 -7.90 21.34
CA ASN A 308 -0.44 -7.75 20.92
C ASN A 308 -0.12 -8.50 19.62
N THR A 309 -1.10 -9.19 19.04
CA THR A 309 -0.90 -10.01 17.85
C THR A 309 -1.29 -9.23 16.60
N VAL A 310 -0.40 -9.23 15.61
CA VAL A 310 -0.59 -8.59 14.30
C VAL A 310 -0.60 -9.69 13.25
N TYR A 311 -1.49 -9.58 12.27
CA TYR A 311 -1.53 -10.44 11.10
C TYR A 311 -1.40 -9.60 9.84
N VAL A 312 -0.66 -10.10 8.86
CA VAL A 312 -0.53 -9.51 7.52
C VAL A 312 -0.70 -10.60 6.47
N ALA A 313 -1.50 -10.33 5.44
CA ALA A 313 -1.77 -11.24 4.34
C ALA A 313 -0.96 -10.83 3.11
N ALA A 314 -0.36 -11.81 2.45
CA ALA A 314 0.23 -11.67 1.13
C ALA A 314 -0.57 -12.55 0.17
N SER A 315 -1.13 -11.93 -0.86
CA SER A 315 -1.95 -12.61 -1.84
C SER A 315 -1.14 -13.66 -2.59
N ALA A 316 0.16 -13.45 -2.79
CA ALA A 316 1.05 -14.46 -3.36
C ALA A 316 2.42 -14.45 -2.69
N LEU A 317 3.09 -15.60 -2.71
CA LEU A 317 4.50 -15.73 -2.33
C LEU A 317 5.27 -16.06 -3.61
N SER A 318 5.21 -15.14 -4.57
CA SER A 318 5.72 -15.30 -5.92
C SER A 318 6.46 -14.04 -6.39
N TRP A 319 6.88 -14.01 -7.66
CA TRP A 319 7.63 -12.89 -8.26
C TRP A 319 8.82 -12.46 -7.38
N THR A 320 8.81 -11.24 -6.83
CA THR A 320 9.88 -10.69 -5.99
C THR A 320 10.15 -11.49 -4.71
N MET A 321 9.24 -12.34 -4.28
CA MET A 321 9.45 -13.26 -3.13
C MET A 321 9.99 -14.63 -3.54
N ASP A 322 9.95 -14.99 -4.83
CA ASP A 322 10.45 -16.26 -5.34
C ASP A 322 11.96 -16.15 -5.57
N LYS A 323 12.73 -16.97 -4.86
CA LYS A 323 14.20 -17.03 -4.95
C LYS A 323 14.75 -17.24 -6.36
N SER A 324 13.93 -17.75 -7.28
CA SER A 324 14.31 -18.02 -8.68
C SER A 324 13.93 -16.91 -9.64
N TRP A 325 13.22 -15.88 -9.18
CA TRP A 325 12.74 -14.79 -10.03
C TRP A 325 13.81 -13.74 -10.28
N GLY A 326 14.61 -13.40 -9.26
CA GLY A 326 15.69 -12.42 -9.32
C GLY A 326 15.34 -11.09 -8.66
N GLN A 327 16.33 -10.38 -8.10
CA GLN A 327 16.11 -9.12 -7.42
C GLN A 327 16.09 -7.95 -8.40
N PRO A 328 15.06 -7.10 -8.41
CA PRO A 328 15.06 -5.92 -9.25
C PRO A 328 15.75 -4.74 -8.56
N ASP A 329 16.59 -4.03 -9.30
CA ASP A 329 17.20 -2.78 -8.87
C ASP A 329 16.14 -1.68 -8.78
N TRP A 330 15.96 -1.09 -7.59
CA TRP A 330 14.85 -0.19 -7.33
C TRP A 330 14.85 1.08 -8.21
N VAL A 331 16.01 1.47 -8.74
CA VAL A 331 16.19 2.66 -9.58
C VAL A 331 15.82 2.36 -11.04
N THR A 332 16.37 1.29 -11.59
CA THR A 332 16.35 0.99 -13.03
C THR A 332 15.26 -0.01 -13.44
N GLY A 333 14.78 -0.83 -12.52
CA GLY A 333 13.90 -1.96 -12.85
C GLY A 333 14.61 -3.13 -13.50
N GLU A 334 15.94 -3.06 -13.67
CA GLU A 334 16.71 -4.18 -14.17
C GLU A 334 16.78 -5.27 -13.11
N ARG A 335 16.51 -6.51 -13.53
CA ARG A 335 16.44 -7.66 -12.65
C ARG A 335 17.75 -8.45 -12.68
N ASP A 336 18.35 -8.65 -11.52
CA ASP A 336 19.47 -9.58 -11.32
C ASP A 336 18.93 -10.98 -10.98
N GLU A 337 18.90 -11.86 -11.97
CA GLU A 337 18.45 -13.26 -11.80
C GLU A 337 19.42 -14.11 -10.95
N THR A 338 20.58 -13.58 -10.58
CA THR A 338 21.56 -14.27 -9.72
C THR A 338 21.42 -13.92 -8.25
N ASP A 339 20.68 -12.86 -7.94
CA ASP A 339 20.33 -12.45 -6.59
C ASP A 339 18.89 -12.87 -6.27
N GLY A 340 18.71 -13.69 -5.23
CA GLY A 340 17.40 -14.19 -4.83
C GLY A 340 16.57 -13.20 -3.99
N GLY A 341 17.13 -12.04 -3.64
CA GLY A 341 16.49 -11.05 -2.78
C GLY A 341 16.59 -11.36 -1.29
N THR A 342 16.01 -10.48 -0.47
CA THR A 342 15.93 -10.62 0.99
C THR A 342 14.89 -11.68 1.40
N ILE A 343 13.78 -11.75 0.66
CA ILE A 343 12.73 -12.73 0.68
C ILE A 343 12.98 -13.67 -0.50
N ALA A 344 13.54 -14.82 -0.19
CA ALA A 344 13.95 -15.84 -1.15
C ALA A 344 13.23 -17.17 -0.84
N LEU A 345 11.93 -17.21 -1.08
CA LEU A 345 11.08 -18.37 -0.84
C LEU A 345 11.01 -19.29 -2.06
N ASN A 346 10.60 -20.55 -1.84
CA ASN A 346 10.04 -21.38 -2.89
C ASN A 346 8.67 -20.81 -3.24
N LYS A 347 8.44 -20.63 -4.54
CA LYS A 347 7.19 -20.10 -5.07
C LYS A 347 5.95 -20.79 -4.52
N GLU A 348 4.98 -20.00 -4.06
CA GLU A 348 3.65 -20.42 -3.64
C GLU A 348 2.60 -19.39 -4.13
N ASP A 349 1.95 -19.69 -5.26
CA ASP A 349 1.01 -18.77 -5.93
C ASP A 349 -0.32 -18.58 -5.17
N CYS A 350 -0.59 -19.40 -4.14
CA CYS A 350 -1.81 -19.30 -3.34
C CYS A 350 -1.65 -18.38 -2.12
N GLY A 351 -0.48 -17.79 -1.92
CA GLY A 351 -0.25 -16.79 -0.88
C GLY A 351 -0.24 -17.34 0.54
N GLY A 352 -0.34 -16.43 1.50
CA GLY A 352 -0.39 -16.79 2.92
C GLY A 352 -0.56 -15.60 3.85
N VAL A 353 -0.81 -15.91 5.11
CA VAL A 353 -0.88 -14.96 6.21
C VAL A 353 0.31 -15.19 7.13
N TYR A 354 0.99 -14.11 7.50
CA TYR A 354 2.01 -14.08 8.53
C TYR A 354 1.44 -13.50 9.83
N VAL A 355 1.99 -13.94 10.95
CA VAL A 355 1.63 -13.47 12.29
C VAL A 355 2.86 -12.96 13.02
N ALA A 356 2.66 -11.92 13.83
CA ALA A 356 3.65 -11.41 14.76
C ALA A 356 3.04 -11.23 16.14
N ASN A 357 3.83 -11.52 17.18
CA ASN A 357 3.50 -11.13 18.54
C ASN A 357 4.43 -9.98 18.96
N THR A 358 3.83 -8.85 19.29
CA THR A 358 4.54 -7.63 19.67
C THR A 358 4.83 -7.59 21.17
N GLY A 359 5.88 -6.86 21.54
CA GLY A 359 6.17 -6.49 22.92
C GLY A 359 5.14 -5.52 23.50
N SER A 360 5.34 -5.09 24.75
CA SER A 360 4.50 -4.05 25.37
C SER A 360 4.63 -2.67 24.73
N ASP A 361 5.69 -2.46 23.96
CA ASP A 361 5.95 -1.29 23.12
C ASP A 361 5.27 -1.40 21.75
N TYR A 362 4.53 -2.49 21.51
CA TYR A 362 3.89 -2.83 20.24
C TYR A 362 4.84 -2.89 19.06
N ASN A 363 6.15 -3.04 19.29
CA ASN A 363 7.13 -3.18 18.23
C ASN A 363 7.21 -4.64 17.77
N MET A 364 6.95 -4.88 16.49
CA MET A 364 7.09 -6.18 15.84
C MET A 364 8.55 -6.44 15.49
N THR A 365 9.09 -7.57 15.95
CA THR A 365 10.48 -7.97 15.68
C THR A 365 10.59 -9.29 14.93
N ARG A 366 9.47 -9.97 14.68
CA ARG A 366 9.41 -11.28 14.05
C ARG A 366 8.07 -11.48 13.37
N LEU A 367 8.09 -12.00 12.15
CA LEU A 367 6.95 -12.51 11.40
C LEU A 367 7.13 -14.01 11.17
N ASP A 368 6.14 -14.80 11.55
CA ASP A 368 6.10 -16.25 11.31
C ASP A 368 4.94 -16.60 10.37
N PRO A 369 5.08 -17.60 9.50
CA PRO A 369 3.95 -18.06 8.69
C PRO A 369 2.84 -18.60 9.61
N TYR A 370 1.61 -18.17 9.37
CA TYR A 370 0.43 -18.57 10.15
C TYR A 370 -0.46 -19.53 9.38
N VAL A 371 -0.98 -19.07 8.22
CA VAL A 371 -1.77 -19.90 7.32
C VAL A 371 -1.24 -19.67 5.91
N VAL A 372 -0.64 -20.70 5.32
CA VAL A 372 -0.10 -20.63 3.96
C VAL A 372 -0.95 -21.50 3.05
N GLY A 373 -1.30 -20.95 1.89
CA GLY A 373 -1.98 -21.65 0.82
C GLY A 373 -1.18 -22.85 0.32
N LYS A 374 -1.69 -23.49 -0.72
CA LYS A 374 -0.97 -24.59 -1.38
C LYS A 374 -1.32 -24.67 -2.84
N THR A 375 -0.36 -24.32 -3.69
CA THR A 375 -0.46 -24.49 -5.13
C THR A 375 -0.35 -25.97 -5.45
N ILE A 376 -1.29 -26.49 -6.23
CA ILE A 376 -1.28 -27.88 -6.71
C ILE A 376 -0.78 -27.97 -8.16
N GLU A 377 -0.62 -29.19 -8.67
CA GLU A 377 0.09 -29.45 -9.94
C GLU A 377 -0.47 -28.70 -11.15
N ASP A 378 -1.77 -28.42 -11.18
CA ASP A 378 -2.43 -27.69 -12.27
C ASP A 378 -2.36 -26.14 -12.12
N GLY A 379 -1.72 -25.65 -11.06
CA GLY A 379 -1.56 -24.22 -10.75
C GLY A 379 -2.75 -23.58 -10.02
N SER A 380 -3.80 -24.35 -9.71
CA SER A 380 -4.87 -23.95 -8.80
C SER A 380 -4.47 -24.15 -7.33
N CYS A 381 -5.36 -23.81 -6.40
CA CYS A 381 -5.11 -23.94 -4.97
C CYS A 381 -5.83 -25.16 -4.37
N ASP A 382 -5.20 -25.76 -3.36
CA ASP A 382 -5.78 -26.87 -2.59
C ASP A 382 -7.05 -26.39 -1.86
N MET A 383 -8.19 -27.03 -2.16
CA MET A 383 -9.51 -26.66 -1.64
C MET A 383 -9.66 -26.72 -0.11
N GLU A 384 -8.70 -27.29 0.61
CA GLU A 384 -8.67 -27.33 2.08
C GLU A 384 -7.79 -26.22 2.69
N ARG A 385 -7.31 -25.26 1.89
CA ARG A 385 -6.47 -24.14 2.31
C ARG A 385 -6.87 -22.84 1.62
N PRO A 386 -6.57 -21.67 2.21
CA PRO A 386 -6.84 -20.41 1.54
C PRO A 386 -6.08 -20.25 0.22
N ALA A 387 -6.71 -19.55 -0.72
CA ALA A 387 -6.13 -19.07 -1.97
C ALA A 387 -6.14 -17.54 -2.00
N ASN A 388 -5.00 -16.94 -2.29
CA ASN A 388 -4.81 -15.49 -2.38
C ASN A 388 -5.51 -14.72 -1.24
N PRO A 389 -5.07 -14.92 0.01
CA PRO A 389 -5.56 -14.15 1.15
C PRO A 389 -5.43 -12.64 0.88
N ASP A 390 -6.57 -11.96 0.90
CA ASP A 390 -6.66 -10.50 0.76
C ASP A 390 -7.09 -9.91 2.12
N ASN A 391 -8.35 -9.52 2.24
CA ASN A 391 -8.84 -8.83 3.42
C ASN A 391 -8.99 -9.79 4.61
N ILE A 392 -8.38 -9.43 5.74
CA ILE A 392 -8.38 -10.23 6.98
C ILE A 392 -8.92 -9.46 8.19
N LEU A 393 -9.53 -10.18 9.14
CA LEU A 393 -10.05 -9.61 10.38
C LEU A 393 -9.75 -10.50 11.58
N ALA A 394 -8.96 -9.98 12.53
CA ALA A 394 -8.73 -10.63 13.80
C ALA A 394 -9.94 -10.43 14.72
N MET A 395 -10.44 -11.54 15.27
CA MET A 395 -11.58 -11.56 16.16
C MET A 395 -11.14 -11.44 17.63
N PRO A 396 -12.00 -10.94 18.53
CA PRO A 396 -11.63 -10.79 19.95
C PRO A 396 -11.24 -12.08 20.68
N ASP A 397 -11.61 -13.25 20.15
CA ASP A 397 -11.24 -14.57 20.70
C ASP A 397 -9.91 -15.10 20.14
N GLY A 398 -9.23 -14.33 19.30
CA GLY A 398 -7.97 -14.70 18.66
C GLY A 398 -8.12 -15.46 17.34
N SER A 399 -9.35 -15.80 16.93
CA SER A 399 -9.57 -16.37 15.60
C SER A 399 -9.39 -15.33 14.49
N LEU A 400 -9.07 -15.79 13.28
CA LEU A 400 -8.81 -14.93 12.13
C LEU A 400 -9.79 -15.27 11.00
N LEU A 401 -10.53 -14.27 10.54
CA LEU A 401 -11.27 -14.34 9.28
C LEU A 401 -10.33 -13.99 8.13
N ILE A 402 -10.37 -14.79 7.06
CA ILE A 402 -9.56 -14.58 5.85
C ILE A 402 -10.48 -14.62 4.63
N GLY A 403 -10.60 -13.50 3.92
CA GLY A 403 -11.23 -13.44 2.60
C GLY A 403 -10.24 -13.75 1.50
N GLU A 404 -10.72 -14.40 0.44
CA GLU A 404 -9.95 -14.64 -0.78
C GLU A 404 -10.27 -13.59 -1.85
N ASP A 405 -9.26 -13.19 -2.61
CA ASP A 405 -9.39 -12.57 -3.95
C ASP A 405 -8.54 -13.37 -4.96
N ALA A 406 -8.89 -14.65 -5.11
CA ALA A 406 -8.10 -15.61 -5.89
C ALA A 406 -8.58 -15.70 -7.33
N GLY A 407 -9.88 -15.48 -7.52
CA GLY A 407 -10.55 -15.61 -8.80
C GLY A 407 -10.64 -17.06 -9.30
N PRO A 408 -11.42 -17.28 -10.37
CA PRO A 408 -11.89 -18.61 -10.79
C PRO A 408 -10.79 -19.59 -11.23
N LYS A 409 -9.55 -19.12 -11.41
CA LYS A 409 -8.40 -19.95 -11.78
C LYS A 409 -7.72 -20.60 -10.58
N LYS A 410 -7.97 -20.09 -9.38
CA LYS A 410 -7.33 -20.52 -8.14
C LYS A 410 -8.30 -21.34 -7.31
N HIS A 411 -9.44 -20.76 -6.97
CA HIS A 411 -10.64 -21.46 -6.52
C HIS A 411 -11.82 -21.08 -7.42
N THR A 412 -12.77 -22.00 -7.66
CA THR A 412 -13.93 -21.70 -8.54
C THR A 412 -14.80 -20.58 -7.98
N LEU A 413 -14.84 -20.44 -6.65
CA LEU A 413 -15.49 -19.37 -5.91
C LEU A 413 -14.53 -18.93 -4.81
N ASP A 414 -14.40 -17.63 -4.60
CA ASP A 414 -13.68 -17.10 -3.46
C ASP A 414 -14.42 -17.47 -2.16
N MET A 415 -13.65 -17.86 -1.14
CA MET A 415 -14.16 -18.34 0.14
C MET A 415 -13.86 -17.37 1.29
N LEU A 416 -14.60 -17.53 2.39
CA LEU A 416 -14.30 -16.89 3.68
C LEU A 416 -13.91 -17.98 4.67
N TRP A 417 -12.69 -17.90 5.17
CA TRP A 417 -12.12 -18.86 6.12
C TRP A 417 -12.19 -18.34 7.54
N LEU A 418 -12.22 -19.27 8.50
CA LEU A 418 -12.03 -18.98 9.92
C LEU A 418 -10.89 -19.86 10.44
N ALA A 419 -9.71 -19.27 10.59
CA ALA A 419 -8.57 -19.90 11.23
C ALA A 419 -8.68 -19.75 12.76
N LYS A 420 -8.37 -20.82 13.50
CA LYS A 420 -8.54 -20.90 14.96
C LYS A 420 -7.29 -21.40 15.66
#